data_AF-A0A349PR28-F1
#
_entry.id   AF-A0A349PR28-F1
#
_cell.length_a   1.000
_cell.length_b   1.000
_cell.length_c   1.000
_cell.angle_alpha   90.00
_cell.angle_beta   90.00
_cell.angle_gamma   90.00
#
_symmetry.space_group_name_H-M   'P 1'
#
loop_
_entity.id
_entity.type
_entity.pdbx_description
1 polymer ?
#
loop_
_entity_poly.entity_id
_entity_poly.type
_entity_poly.pdbx_seq_one_letter_code
_entity_poly.pdbx_strand_id
1 'polypeptide(L)'
;MTAAFGAYSGVFIEGKWSLNEKDSVLSITENRITKPFIKILALSNKELRFSLIHTDKMITEDMEFVFAKEDQELINSKFDYTQKQYNNWRKRPYEPEDLEAISKRVKQCLEYSVAYLKYNLEQKNESVSLKELSFLPIDFYDNGIQLKDSEKIPKWENVFFSKVDALNGYEIIRQVITNDFSLPEGKSGLELNIYILEEIKNRIK
;
A
#
# COMPACT_ATOMS: atom_id res chain seq x y z
N MET A 1 -17.52 -11.42 -9.87
CA MET A 1 -16.28 -10.65 -10.04
C MET A 1 -15.81 -10.21 -8.65
N THR A 2 -14.51 -10.21 -8.39
CA THR A 2 -13.93 -9.80 -7.09
C THR A 2 -13.33 -8.41 -7.26
N ALA A 3 -13.51 -7.53 -6.29
CA ALA A 3 -12.91 -6.19 -6.27
C ALA A 3 -12.13 -5.98 -4.96
N ALA A 4 -11.11 -5.13 -5.03
CA ALA A 4 -10.32 -4.70 -3.88
C ALA A 4 -10.55 -3.19 -3.65
N PHE A 5 -10.82 -2.80 -2.41
CA PHE A 5 -11.06 -1.41 -2.01
C PHE A 5 -10.16 -1.05 -0.84
N GLY A 6 -9.32 -0.02 -0.99
CA GLY A 6 -8.42 0.46 0.07
C GLY A 6 -8.40 1.99 0.14
N ALA A 7 -8.18 2.53 1.33
CA ALA A 7 -8.07 3.96 1.57
C ALA A 7 -6.90 4.25 2.51
N TYR A 8 -5.84 4.90 1.99
CA TYR A 8 -4.68 5.55 2.67
C TYR A 8 -3.95 4.83 3.83
N SER A 9 -4.42 3.66 4.27
CA SER A 9 -3.88 2.83 5.35
C SER A 9 -2.88 1.79 4.85
N GLY A 10 -2.73 1.67 3.53
CA GLY A 10 -1.95 0.62 2.86
C GLY A 10 -2.70 -0.71 2.72
N VAL A 11 -3.84 -0.89 3.36
CA VAL A 11 -4.61 -2.15 3.37
C VAL A 11 -5.86 -2.00 2.52
N PHE A 12 -6.28 -3.09 1.86
CA PHE A 12 -7.57 -3.17 1.18
C PHE A 12 -8.45 -4.30 1.73
N ILE A 13 -9.75 -4.17 1.48
CA ILE A 13 -10.73 -5.22 1.64
C ILE A 13 -10.98 -5.85 0.27
N GLU A 14 -10.99 -7.18 0.20
CA GLU A 14 -11.40 -7.95 -0.97
C GLU A 14 -12.79 -8.54 -0.75
N GLY A 15 -13.67 -8.39 -1.74
CA GLY A 15 -15.02 -8.92 -1.65
C GLY A 15 -15.66 -9.14 -3.02
N LYS A 16 -16.80 -9.83 -3.00
CA LYS A 16 -17.71 -9.79 -4.16
C LYS A 16 -18.38 -8.43 -4.16
N TRP A 17 -18.65 -7.90 -5.34
CA TRP A 17 -19.38 -6.65 -5.47
C TRP A 17 -20.66 -6.86 -6.28
N SER A 18 -21.66 -6.01 -6.03
CA SER A 18 -22.88 -5.92 -6.80
C SER A 18 -23.27 -4.46 -6.99
N LEU A 19 -23.87 -4.14 -8.14
CA LEU A 19 -24.41 -2.83 -8.45
C LEU A 19 -25.93 -2.93 -8.52
N ASN A 20 -26.63 -2.15 -7.71
CA ASN A 20 -28.05 -1.87 -7.90
C ASN A 20 -28.15 -0.71 -8.89
N GLU A 21 -28.49 -1.00 -10.14
CA GLU A 21 -28.58 0.00 -11.21
C GLU A 21 -29.67 1.04 -10.98
N LYS A 22 -30.79 0.64 -10.36
CA LYS A 22 -31.92 1.54 -10.09
C LYS A 22 -31.53 2.67 -9.15
N ASP A 23 -30.78 2.33 -8.10
CA ASP A 23 -30.39 3.28 -7.05
C ASP A 23 -28.95 3.78 -7.22
N SER A 24 -28.23 3.26 -8.23
CA SER A 24 -26.79 3.51 -8.48
C SER A 24 -25.92 3.23 -7.25
N VAL A 25 -26.26 2.17 -6.50
CA VAL A 25 -25.56 1.78 -5.26
C VAL A 25 -24.69 0.56 -5.50
N LEU A 26 -23.38 0.71 -5.25
CA LEU A 26 -22.44 -0.40 -5.22
C LEU A 26 -22.31 -0.93 -3.80
N SER A 27 -22.47 -2.25 -3.67
CA SER A 27 -22.37 -2.98 -2.42
C SER A 27 -21.20 -3.96 -2.45
N ILE A 28 -20.58 -4.18 -1.30
CA ILE A 28 -19.50 -5.14 -1.12
C ILE A 28 -19.99 -6.24 -0.18
N THR A 29 -19.73 -7.49 -0.58
CA THR A 29 -19.93 -8.67 0.24
C THR A 29 -18.57 -9.19 0.73
N GLU A 30 -18.36 -9.08 2.02
CA GLU A 30 -17.21 -9.62 2.75
C GLU A 30 -17.72 -10.58 3.82
N ASN A 31 -17.13 -11.78 3.93
CA ASN A 31 -17.50 -12.76 4.97
C ASN A 31 -19.02 -13.03 5.07
N ARG A 32 -19.71 -13.11 3.92
CA ARG A 32 -21.18 -13.29 3.77
C ARG A 32 -22.02 -12.10 4.24
N ILE A 33 -21.42 -10.99 4.64
CA ILE A 33 -22.09 -9.76 5.01
C ILE A 33 -22.02 -8.80 3.83
N THR A 34 -23.18 -8.39 3.31
CA THR A 34 -23.26 -7.40 2.23
C THR A 34 -23.57 -6.04 2.83
N LYS A 35 -22.75 -5.04 2.52
CA LYS A 35 -22.96 -3.65 2.96
C LYS A 35 -22.98 -2.72 1.75
N PRO A 36 -23.93 -1.78 1.67
CA PRO A 36 -23.82 -0.68 0.72
C PRO A 36 -22.55 0.11 1.05
N PHE A 37 -21.82 0.52 0.02
CA PHE A 37 -20.52 1.15 0.19
C PHE A 37 -20.47 2.52 -0.48
N ILE A 38 -20.79 2.59 -1.77
CA ILE A 38 -20.79 3.85 -2.51
C ILE A 38 -22.09 4.05 -3.28
N LYS A 39 -22.55 5.30 -3.33
CA LYS A 39 -23.56 5.76 -4.30
C LYS A 39 -22.84 6.46 -5.45
N ILE A 40 -22.99 5.94 -6.66
CA ILE A 40 -22.43 6.55 -7.86
C ILE A 40 -23.27 7.76 -8.22
N LEU A 41 -22.61 8.92 -8.34
CA LEU A 41 -23.23 10.20 -8.69
C LEU A 41 -23.01 10.53 -10.17
N ALA A 42 -21.81 10.25 -10.67
CA ALA A 42 -21.50 10.32 -12.09
C ALA A 42 -20.36 9.36 -12.45
N LEU A 43 -20.38 8.83 -13.66
CA LEU A 43 -19.33 7.96 -14.19
C LEU A 43 -18.98 8.40 -15.61
N SER A 44 -17.69 8.53 -15.89
CA SER A 44 -17.14 8.75 -17.22
C SER A 44 -15.89 7.90 -17.43
N ASN A 45 -15.30 7.97 -18.63
CA ASN A 45 -14.04 7.28 -18.91
C ASN A 45 -12.84 7.83 -18.12
N LYS A 46 -12.97 9.01 -17.50
CA LYS A 46 -11.89 9.69 -16.77
C LYS A 46 -12.16 9.85 -15.28
N GLU A 47 -13.43 9.84 -14.87
CA GLU A 47 -13.82 10.16 -13.49
C GLU A 47 -14.96 9.27 -13.02
N LEU A 48 -14.85 8.82 -11.77
CA LEU A 48 -15.95 8.28 -10.98
C LEU A 48 -16.23 9.26 -9.82
N ARG A 49 -17.43 9.84 -9.80
CA ARG A 49 -17.94 10.68 -8.72
C ARG A 49 -18.90 9.87 -7.86
N PHE A 50 -18.71 9.88 -6.56
CA PHE A 50 -19.50 9.06 -5.64
C PHE A 50 -19.62 9.69 -4.26
N SER A 51 -20.65 9.30 -3.51
CA SER A 51 -20.72 9.53 -2.06
C SER A 51 -20.60 8.19 -1.32
N LEU A 52 -20.11 8.25 -0.08
CA LEU A 52 -19.98 7.06 0.77
C LEU A 52 -21.28 6.83 1.54
N ILE A 53 -21.79 5.60 1.52
CA ILE A 53 -22.98 5.20 2.27
C ILE A 53 -22.51 4.62 3.60
N HIS A 54 -22.76 5.36 4.69
CA HIS A 54 -22.39 4.97 6.06
C HIS A 54 -20.90 4.73 6.28
N THR A 55 -20.18 5.80 6.57
CA THR A 55 -18.76 5.72 6.93
C THR A 55 -18.47 6.84 7.91
N ASP A 56 -18.36 6.52 9.19
CA ASP A 56 -17.83 7.43 10.21
C ASP A 56 -18.66 8.70 10.50
N LYS A 57 -18.58 9.23 11.73
CA LYS A 57 -19.28 10.48 12.11
C LYS A 57 -18.69 11.72 11.39
N MET A 58 -17.53 11.58 10.77
CA MET A 58 -16.83 12.67 10.08
C MET A 58 -17.21 12.83 8.61
N ILE A 59 -17.88 11.85 7.99
CA ILE A 59 -18.31 11.96 6.59
C ILE A 59 -19.79 12.30 6.58
N THR A 60 -20.11 13.51 6.14
CA THR A 60 -21.48 13.99 6.03
C THR A 60 -22.10 13.51 4.72
N GLU A 61 -23.43 13.41 4.67
CA GLU A 61 -24.17 12.97 3.47
C GLU A 61 -23.89 13.85 2.23
N ASP A 62 -23.43 15.09 2.44
CA ASP A 62 -23.10 16.06 1.40
C ASP A 62 -21.66 15.92 0.84
N MET A 63 -20.85 14.97 1.32
CA MET A 63 -19.49 14.79 0.81
C MET A 63 -19.48 14.00 -0.50
N GLU A 64 -18.98 14.64 -1.57
CA GLU A 64 -18.67 13.99 -2.84
C GLU A 64 -17.17 13.68 -2.94
N PHE A 65 -16.87 12.48 -3.40
CA PHE A 65 -15.53 11.99 -3.70
C PHE A 65 -15.38 11.80 -5.20
N VAL A 66 -14.17 12.05 -5.70
CA VAL A 66 -13.83 11.88 -7.12
C VAL A 66 -12.61 10.97 -7.23
N PHE A 67 -12.77 9.83 -7.89
CA PHE A 67 -11.63 9.09 -8.43
C PHE A 67 -11.39 9.56 -9.86
N ALA A 68 -10.30 10.29 -10.06
CA ALA A 68 -9.80 10.61 -11.39
C ALA A 68 -8.88 9.50 -11.85
N LYS A 69 -9.07 9.05 -13.09
CA LYS A 69 -8.17 8.13 -13.76
C LYS A 69 -6.90 8.91 -14.12
N GLU A 70 -5.78 8.53 -13.52
CA GLU A 70 -4.48 8.99 -14.00
C GLU A 70 -4.10 8.24 -15.28
N ASP A 71 -3.47 8.94 -16.24
CA ASP A 71 -2.97 8.35 -17.49
C ASP A 71 -1.66 7.56 -17.26
N GLN A 72 -1.63 6.73 -16.21
CA GLN A 72 -0.50 5.84 -15.93
C GLN A 72 -0.62 4.54 -16.73
N GLU A 73 0.32 4.30 -17.65
CA GLU A 73 0.41 3.04 -18.41
C GLU A 73 1.16 1.96 -17.62
N LEU A 74 0.59 1.52 -16.49
CA LEU A 74 1.19 0.50 -15.63
C LEU A 74 1.34 -0.85 -16.34
N ILE A 75 0.38 -1.21 -17.20
CA ILE A 75 0.26 -2.55 -17.79
C ILE A 75 1.42 -2.93 -18.72
N ASN A 76 2.17 -1.93 -19.21
CA ASN A 76 3.30 -2.12 -20.12
C ASN A 76 4.65 -2.16 -19.39
N SER A 77 4.69 -1.86 -18.08
CA SER A 77 5.92 -1.90 -17.31
C SER A 77 6.14 -3.27 -16.67
N LYS A 78 7.39 -3.74 -16.70
CA LYS A 78 7.83 -4.91 -15.93
C LYS A 78 7.81 -4.68 -14.41
N PHE A 79 7.60 -3.44 -13.98
CA PHE A 79 7.49 -3.02 -12.58
C PHE A 79 6.07 -2.60 -12.22
N ASP A 80 5.05 -3.13 -12.90
CA ASP A 80 3.64 -2.93 -12.56
C ASP A 80 3.35 -3.38 -11.12
N TYR A 81 3.48 -2.43 -10.19
CA TYR A 81 3.29 -2.62 -8.77
C TYR A 81 1.81 -2.82 -8.39
N THR A 82 0.88 -2.73 -9.35
CA THR A 82 -0.55 -3.00 -9.14
C THR A 82 -0.91 -4.47 -9.35
N GLN A 83 0.01 -5.27 -9.89
CA GLN A 83 -0.19 -6.71 -10.02
C GLN A 83 -0.37 -7.38 -8.67
N LYS A 84 -1.23 -8.41 -8.64
CA LYS A 84 -1.59 -9.17 -7.42
C LYS A 84 -0.38 -9.59 -6.59
N GLN A 85 0.72 -10.01 -7.23
CA GLN A 85 1.92 -10.49 -6.55
C GLN A 85 2.54 -9.45 -5.61
N TYR A 86 2.51 -8.16 -5.98
CA TYR A 86 3.04 -7.07 -5.16
C TYR A 86 2.06 -6.56 -4.11
N ASN A 87 0.82 -7.07 -4.10
CA ASN A 87 -0.26 -6.49 -3.32
C ASN A 87 -0.79 -7.41 -2.21
N ASN A 88 -0.17 -8.57 -2.02
CA ASN A 88 -0.60 -9.53 -0.98
C ASN A 88 -0.43 -8.98 0.45
N TRP A 89 0.56 -8.11 0.69
CA TRP A 89 0.78 -7.48 2.00
C TRP A 89 -0.41 -6.60 2.43
N ARG A 90 -1.15 -6.06 1.47
CA ARG A 90 -2.32 -5.20 1.71
C ARG A 90 -3.52 -5.97 2.26
N LYS A 91 -3.45 -7.29 2.35
CA LYS A 91 -4.47 -8.13 2.99
C LYS A 91 -4.07 -8.32 4.44
N ARG A 92 -4.77 -7.62 5.34
CA ARG A 92 -4.54 -7.77 6.77
C ARG A 92 -4.84 -9.22 7.20
N PRO A 93 -3.99 -9.86 8.02
CA PRO A 93 -4.28 -11.18 8.55
C PRO A 93 -5.49 -11.15 9.49
N TYR A 94 -6.23 -12.26 9.55
CA TYR A 94 -7.37 -12.44 10.46
C TYR A 94 -6.97 -13.04 11.82
N GLU A 95 -5.76 -13.58 11.91
CA GLU A 95 -5.22 -14.26 13.08
C GLU A 95 -3.73 -13.89 13.25
N PRO A 96 -3.15 -14.04 14.46
CA PRO A 96 -1.71 -13.81 14.68
C PRO A 96 -0.83 -14.61 13.72
N GLU A 97 0.23 -13.98 13.22
CA GLU A 97 1.22 -14.61 12.35
C GLU A 97 2.45 -15.07 13.16
N ASP A 98 3.07 -16.18 12.75
CA ASP A 98 4.38 -16.57 13.28
C ASP A 98 5.51 -15.72 12.66
N LEU A 99 6.74 -15.87 13.17
CA LEU A 99 7.87 -15.06 12.69
C LEU A 99 8.21 -15.30 11.21
N GLU A 100 7.94 -16.50 10.67
CA GLU A 100 8.18 -16.80 9.26
C GLU A 100 7.16 -16.07 8.38
N ALA A 101 5.88 -16.12 8.75
CA ALA A 101 4.80 -15.41 8.09
C ALA A 101 4.98 -13.88 8.18
N ILE A 102 5.40 -13.36 9.34
CA ILE A 102 5.74 -11.94 9.52
C ILE A 102 6.91 -11.56 8.60
N SER A 103 7.99 -12.35 8.57
CA SER A 103 9.14 -12.10 7.69
C SER A 103 8.74 -12.07 6.21
N LYS A 104 7.89 -13.00 5.79
CA LYS A 104 7.33 -13.03 4.43
C LYS A 104 6.49 -11.79 4.13
N ARG A 105 5.67 -11.33 5.07
CA ARG A 105 4.86 -10.11 4.92
C ARG A 105 5.72 -8.85 4.82
N VAL A 106 6.78 -8.75 5.62
CA VAL A 106 7.77 -7.67 5.51
C VAL A 106 8.43 -7.68 4.12
N LYS A 107 8.85 -8.85 3.62
CA LYS A 107 9.39 -8.97 2.25
C LYS A 107 8.38 -8.48 1.20
N GLN A 108 7.11 -8.86 1.30
CA GLN A 108 6.07 -8.41 0.37
C GLN A 108 5.87 -6.88 0.40
N CYS A 109 5.94 -6.25 1.57
CA CYS A 109 5.91 -4.79 1.70
C CYS A 109 7.08 -4.12 0.96
N LEU A 110 8.29 -4.69 1.10
CA LEU A 110 9.49 -4.20 0.44
C LEU A 110 9.45 -4.46 -1.07
N GLU A 111 8.92 -5.61 -1.51
CA GLU A 111 8.74 -5.93 -2.93
C GLU A 111 7.82 -4.93 -3.64
N TYR A 112 6.68 -4.59 -3.02
CA TYR A 112 5.81 -3.53 -3.50
C TYR A 112 6.56 -2.20 -3.62
N SER A 113 7.27 -1.83 -2.55
CA SER A 113 7.94 -0.54 -2.47
C SER A 113 9.05 -0.41 -3.52
N VAL A 114 9.84 -1.47 -3.72
CA VAL A 114 10.86 -1.54 -4.77
C VAL A 114 10.22 -1.49 -6.16
N ALA A 115 9.14 -2.23 -6.41
CA ALA A 115 8.44 -2.19 -7.70
C ALA A 115 7.89 -0.79 -8.00
N TYR A 116 7.26 -0.14 -7.02
CA TYR A 116 6.76 1.23 -7.13
C TYR A 116 7.86 2.24 -7.48
N LEU A 117 9.00 2.21 -6.79
CA LEU A 117 10.11 3.12 -7.08
C LEU A 117 10.77 2.82 -8.43
N LYS A 118 10.94 1.53 -8.79
CA LYS A 118 11.51 1.14 -10.09
C LYS A 118 10.60 1.52 -11.26
N TYR A 119 9.29 1.42 -11.11
CA TYR A 119 8.33 1.92 -12.09
C TYR A 119 8.53 3.43 -12.31
N ASN A 120 8.54 4.21 -11.24
CA ASN A 120 8.71 5.66 -11.34
C ASN A 120 10.07 6.08 -11.91
N LEU A 121 11.14 5.32 -11.60
CA LEU A 121 12.46 5.51 -12.21
C LEU A 121 12.44 5.23 -13.72
N GLU A 122 11.75 4.17 -14.15
CA GLU A 122 11.59 3.81 -15.56
C GLU A 122 10.79 4.87 -16.34
N GLN A 123 9.75 5.44 -15.72
CA GLN A 123 8.95 6.52 -16.30
C GLN A 123 9.66 7.89 -16.34
N LYS A 124 10.85 8.01 -15.72
CA LYS A 124 11.61 9.27 -15.60
C LYS A 124 10.79 10.40 -15.00
N ASN A 125 9.94 10.08 -14.02
CA ASN A 125 9.12 11.08 -13.34
C ASN A 125 10.03 12.10 -12.62
N GLU A 126 9.77 13.40 -12.82
CA GLU A 126 10.56 14.49 -12.19
C GLU A 126 10.47 14.48 -10.67
N SER A 127 9.39 13.93 -10.13
CA SER A 127 9.21 13.71 -8.70
C SER A 127 8.42 12.42 -8.46
N VAL A 128 8.77 11.71 -7.38
CA VAL A 128 8.09 10.48 -6.97
C VAL A 128 7.35 10.73 -5.67
N SER A 129 6.05 10.50 -5.67
CA SER A 129 5.26 10.61 -4.43
C SER A 129 5.65 9.48 -3.48
N LEU A 130 6.28 9.83 -2.36
CA LEU A 130 6.63 8.86 -1.30
C LEU A 130 5.43 8.55 -0.37
N LYS A 131 4.28 9.20 -0.59
CA LYS A 131 3.05 8.94 0.19
C LYS A 131 2.59 7.48 0.06
N GLU A 132 2.78 6.88 -1.11
CA GLU A 132 2.47 5.46 -1.38
C GLU A 132 3.31 4.49 -0.55
N LEU A 133 4.46 4.94 -0.04
CA LEU A 133 5.37 4.14 0.79
C LEU A 133 5.26 4.49 2.28
N SER A 134 4.36 5.41 2.64
CA SER A 134 4.26 5.94 4.01
C SER A 134 3.80 4.92 5.06
N PHE A 135 3.36 3.74 4.62
CA PHE A 135 3.07 2.61 5.50
C PHE A 135 4.32 1.92 6.03
N LEU A 136 5.46 2.05 5.36
CA LEU A 136 6.74 1.54 5.86
C LEU A 136 7.18 2.33 7.11
N PRO A 137 7.87 1.67 8.06
CA PRO A 137 8.46 2.33 9.20
C PRO A 137 9.77 3.05 8.83
N ILE A 138 9.86 3.56 7.60
CA ILE A 138 11.05 4.18 7.01
C ILE A 138 10.69 5.58 6.54
N ASP A 139 11.56 6.55 6.84
CA ASP A 139 11.60 7.86 6.21
C ASP A 139 12.65 7.86 5.10
N PHE A 140 12.29 8.44 3.96
CA PHE A 140 13.12 8.48 2.76
C PHE A 140 13.65 9.89 2.56
N TYR A 141 14.95 9.98 2.25
CA TYR A 141 15.66 11.22 1.95
C TYR A 141 16.45 11.07 0.65
N ASP A 142 16.97 12.17 0.11
CA ASP A 142 17.77 12.15 -1.12
C ASP A 142 19.12 11.44 -0.95
N ASN A 143 19.62 11.35 0.27
CA ASN A 143 20.92 10.77 0.61
C ASN A 143 20.81 9.48 1.45
N GLY A 144 19.61 8.91 1.59
CA GLY A 144 19.42 7.64 2.28
C GLY A 144 18.07 7.52 2.95
N ILE A 145 18.01 6.63 3.95
CA ILE A 145 16.80 6.36 4.71
C ILE A 145 17.04 6.46 6.21
N GLN A 146 15.95 6.62 6.96
CA GLN A 146 15.96 6.53 8.42
C GLN A 146 14.85 5.59 8.87
N LEU A 147 15.15 4.72 9.83
CA LEU A 147 14.10 3.94 10.50
C LEU A 147 13.37 4.84 11.50
N LYS A 148 12.04 4.85 11.45
CA LYS A 148 11.18 5.61 12.37
C LYS A 148 11.26 5.03 13.78
N ASP A 149 11.00 5.85 14.80
CA ASP A 149 10.79 5.35 16.16
C ASP A 149 9.66 4.32 16.18
N SER A 150 9.82 3.22 16.94
CA SER A 150 8.83 2.15 17.03
C SER A 150 7.46 2.60 17.58
N GLU A 151 7.40 3.74 18.25
CA GLU A 151 6.15 4.36 18.74
C GLU A 151 5.42 5.18 17.66
N LYS A 152 6.08 5.47 16.53
CA LYS A 152 5.57 6.36 15.46
C LYS A 152 5.28 5.61 14.15
N ILE A 153 4.78 4.38 14.25
CA ILE A 153 4.51 3.51 13.09
C ILE A 153 3.03 3.09 12.92
N PRO A 154 2.03 3.96 13.15
CA PRO A 154 0.62 3.54 13.14
C PRO A 154 0.14 2.98 11.78
N LYS A 155 0.71 3.45 10.66
CA LYS A 155 0.39 2.90 9.33
C LYS A 155 0.99 1.51 9.11
N TRP A 156 2.14 1.24 9.70
CA TRP A 156 2.76 -0.08 9.67
C TRP A 156 1.93 -1.09 10.45
N GLU A 157 1.42 -0.68 11.62
CA GLU A 157 0.55 -1.53 12.45
C GLU A 157 -0.68 -2.06 11.68
N ASN A 158 -1.25 -1.27 10.76
CA ASN A 158 -2.40 -1.69 9.96
C ASN A 158 -2.13 -2.92 9.08
N VAL A 159 -0.88 -3.13 8.68
CA VAL A 159 -0.48 -4.21 7.76
C VAL A 159 -0.55 -5.58 8.45
N PHE A 160 -0.45 -5.63 9.78
CA PHE A 160 -0.36 -6.84 10.57
C PHE A 160 -1.65 -7.13 11.35
N PHE A 161 -1.75 -8.34 11.90
CA PHE A 161 -2.88 -8.70 12.75
C PHE A 161 -2.91 -7.84 14.01
N SER A 162 -1.78 -7.75 14.71
CA SER A 162 -1.65 -7.07 16.00
C SER A 162 -0.48 -6.09 16.03
N LYS A 163 -0.45 -5.23 17.07
CA LYS A 163 0.70 -4.37 17.37
C LYS A 163 1.97 -5.18 17.68
N VAL A 164 1.83 -6.35 18.30
CA VAL A 164 2.98 -7.23 18.60
C VAL A 164 3.60 -7.75 17.30
N ASP A 165 2.78 -8.20 16.36
CA ASP A 165 3.21 -8.68 15.04
C ASP A 165 3.88 -7.54 14.25
N ALA A 166 3.31 -6.33 14.33
CA ALA A 166 3.90 -5.14 13.70
C ALA A 166 5.27 -4.79 14.31
N LEU A 167 5.43 -4.89 15.63
CA LEU A 167 6.72 -4.70 16.30
C LEU A 167 7.74 -5.77 15.89
N ASN A 168 7.31 -7.04 15.77
CA ASN A 168 8.18 -8.10 15.25
C ASN A 168 8.62 -7.80 13.80
N GLY A 169 7.70 -7.35 12.94
CA GLY A 169 8.01 -6.92 11.58
C GLY A 169 8.97 -5.72 11.53
N TYR A 170 8.81 -4.76 12.45
CA TYR A 170 9.70 -3.62 12.61
C TYR A 170 11.11 -4.08 13.03
N GLU A 171 11.22 -4.98 14.01
CA GLU A 171 12.50 -5.51 14.48
C GLU A 171 13.25 -6.28 13.39
N ILE A 172 12.55 -6.99 12.50
CA ILE A 172 13.15 -7.64 11.34
C ILE A 172 13.85 -6.61 10.43
N ILE A 173 13.20 -5.48 10.14
CA ILE A 173 13.82 -4.40 9.35
C ILE A 173 15.00 -3.79 10.12
N ARG A 174 14.81 -3.50 11.41
CA ARG A 174 15.82 -2.87 12.26
C ARG A 174 17.12 -3.67 12.28
N GLN A 175 17.04 -4.98 12.51
CA GLN A 175 18.20 -5.86 12.57
C GLN A 175 19.01 -5.85 11.27
N VAL A 176 18.34 -5.70 10.12
CA VAL A 176 19.01 -5.65 8.82
C VAL A 176 19.68 -4.30 8.60
N ILE A 177 19.00 -3.18 8.92
CA ILE A 177 19.55 -1.83 8.76
C ILE A 177 20.74 -1.59 9.69
N THR A 178 20.75 -2.19 10.89
CA THR A 178 21.89 -2.07 11.81
C THR A 178 23.14 -2.84 11.37
N ASN A 179 23.03 -3.69 10.35
CA ASN A 179 24.19 -4.35 9.77
C ASN A 179 24.77 -3.47 8.66
N ASP A 180 26.07 -3.21 8.70
CA ASP A 180 26.73 -2.39 7.69
C ASP A 180 26.53 -2.97 6.28
N PHE A 181 26.21 -2.09 5.34
CA PHE A 181 26.27 -2.36 3.91
C PHE A 181 26.75 -1.12 3.15
N SER A 182 27.62 -1.34 2.17
CA SER A 182 28.23 -0.25 1.39
C SER A 182 27.18 0.40 0.50
N LEU A 183 27.08 1.72 0.56
CA LEU A 183 26.22 2.48 -0.35
C LEU A 183 26.94 2.72 -1.68
N PRO A 184 26.26 2.58 -2.82
CA PRO A 184 26.86 2.84 -4.13
C PRO A 184 27.09 4.35 -4.32
N GLU A 185 28.25 4.71 -4.85
CA GLU A 185 28.57 6.09 -5.23
C GLU A 185 27.90 6.49 -6.56
N GLY A 186 27.65 7.78 -6.75
CA GLY A 186 27.16 8.34 -8.02
C GLY A 186 25.70 8.02 -8.36
N LYS A 187 24.91 7.53 -7.38
CA LYS A 187 23.48 7.28 -7.53
C LYS A 187 22.64 8.50 -7.19
N SER A 188 21.54 8.69 -7.91
CA SER A 188 20.47 9.62 -7.48
C SER A 188 19.80 9.13 -6.19
N GLY A 189 19.09 10.02 -5.49
CA GLY A 189 18.38 9.64 -4.26
C GLY A 189 17.34 8.54 -4.47
N LEU A 190 16.64 8.54 -5.61
CA LEU A 190 15.70 7.48 -5.97
C LEU A 190 16.41 6.13 -6.18
N GLU A 191 17.53 6.12 -6.90
CA GLU A 191 18.32 4.91 -7.10
C GLU A 191 18.91 4.39 -5.79
N LEU A 192 19.35 5.28 -4.90
CA LEU A 192 19.85 4.94 -3.58
C LEU A 192 18.76 4.32 -2.70
N ASN A 193 17.56 4.91 -2.71
CA ASN A 193 16.40 4.37 -2.00
C ASN A 193 16.00 2.99 -2.51
N ILE A 194 16.01 2.78 -3.83
CA ILE A 194 15.79 1.45 -4.42
C ILE A 194 16.84 0.47 -3.94
N TYR A 195 18.12 0.84 -4.03
CA TYR A 195 19.23 -0.02 -3.61
C TYR A 195 19.11 -0.45 -2.15
N ILE A 196 18.85 0.51 -1.24
CA ILE A 196 18.72 0.23 0.18
C ILE A 196 17.56 -0.73 0.46
N LEU A 197 16.37 -0.49 -0.13
CA LEU A 197 15.23 -1.38 0.06
C LEU A 197 15.49 -2.79 -0.48
N GLU A 198 16.24 -2.92 -1.58
CA GLU A 198 16.65 -4.23 -2.11
C GLU A 198 17.63 -4.93 -1.18
N GLU A 199 18.63 -4.23 -0.64
CA GLU A 199 19.55 -4.79 0.35
C GLU A 199 18.80 -5.26 1.61
N ILE A 200 17.86 -4.46 2.11
CA ILE A 200 17.05 -4.85 3.26
C ILE A 200 16.27 -6.14 2.94
N LYS A 201 15.54 -6.14 1.84
CA LYS A 201 14.70 -7.28 1.42
C LYS A 201 15.52 -8.56 1.26
N ASN A 202 16.70 -8.48 0.64
CA ASN A 202 17.54 -9.63 0.33
C ASN A 202 18.21 -10.25 1.57
N ARG A 203 18.36 -9.46 2.65
CA ARG A 203 19.00 -9.89 3.91
C ARG A 203 18.01 -10.44 4.94
N ILE A 204 16.70 -10.22 4.75
CA ILE A 204 15.67 -10.87 5.58
C ILE A 204 15.69 -12.37 5.27
N LYS A 205 15.81 -13.20 6.29
CA LYS A 205 15.77 -14.67 6.17
C LYS A 205 14.37 -15.14 5.81
#